data_AF-A0A7C3CJ35-F1
#
_entry.id   AF-A0A7C3CJ35-F1
#
_cell.length_a   1.000
_cell.length_b   1.000
_cell.length_c   1.000
_cell.angle_alpha   90.00
_cell.angle_beta   90.00
_cell.angle_gamma   90.00
#
_symmetry.space_group_name_H-M   'P 1'
#
loop_
_entity.id
_entity.type
_entity.pdbx_description
1 polymer ?
#
loop_
_entity_poly.entity_id
_entity_poly.type
_entity_poly.pdbx_seq_one_letter_code
_entity_poly.pdbx_strand_id
1 'polypeptide(L)'
;MLNGIYEKVMGIKTDHGGVTFGDVVVIALDIFLLIFTTFRSYDLLIRSVPTGWELMAYFGLLGLDGGMVAWSLAWIFGSTTKEQDWLTFGMWLVDAAGMFLTGVADTLLYAPNMQNAQAMHDTIMVIAWYALPIIIAVNALAGVVYHFVSDGTRIRREERRKKKALERQRRLNEIALQDERDKANFARDAVMQRRMLVKLYDEVARLAAEQALAEEQILRRLSEVPLKGNLGDAVLERIGVQENGEQAADQSTPAPRTVEPVADVADAMKGDRNNGHHRDYTSLDLE
;
A
#
# COMPACT_ATOMS: atom_id res chain seq x y z
N MET A 1 10.40 35.08 14.41
CA MET A 1 10.47 35.14 12.93
C MET A 1 11.33 34.02 12.34
N LEU A 2 12.47 33.65 12.95
CA LEU A 2 13.29 32.53 12.50
C LEU A 2 12.56 31.16 12.55
N ASN A 3 11.84 30.85 13.63
CA ASN A 3 11.17 29.55 13.80
C ASN A 3 10.18 29.19 12.67
N GLY A 4 9.52 30.17 12.04
CA GLY A 4 8.58 29.93 10.95
C GLY A 4 9.24 29.65 9.59
N ILE A 5 10.46 30.14 9.37
CA ILE A 5 11.25 29.80 8.16
C ILE A 5 11.81 28.39 8.32
N TYR A 6 12.23 28.01 9.54
CA TYR A 6 12.70 26.66 9.86
C TYR A 6 11.63 25.59 9.59
N GLU A 7 10.38 25.84 9.96
CA GLU A 7 9.29 24.88 9.72
C GLU A 7 8.94 24.73 8.23
N LYS A 8 9.00 25.83 7.48
CA LYS A 8 8.63 25.87 6.06
C LYS A 8 9.71 25.28 5.14
N VAL A 9 10.99 25.44 5.49
CA VAL A 9 12.11 24.82 4.76
C VAL A 9 12.31 23.36 5.17
N MET A 10 12.00 23.01 6.43
CA MET A 10 12.28 21.67 6.97
C MET A 10 11.05 20.77 7.11
N GLY A 11 9.98 21.06 6.39
CA GLY A 11 8.76 20.26 6.27
C GLY A 11 8.85 19.13 5.23
N ILE A 12 10.06 18.65 4.92
CA ILE A 12 10.25 17.46 4.09
C ILE A 12 9.91 16.26 4.97
N LYS A 13 8.71 15.70 4.81
CA LYS A 13 8.38 14.38 5.37
C LYS A 13 9.22 13.34 4.64
N THR A 14 10.33 12.94 5.25
CA THR A 14 11.13 11.78 4.82
C THR A 14 10.36 10.50 5.15
N ASP A 15 9.36 10.20 4.31
CA ASP A 15 8.67 8.91 4.34
C ASP A 15 9.51 7.89 3.56
N HIS A 16 10.56 7.36 4.20
CA HIS A 16 11.36 6.28 3.62
C HIS A 16 10.59 4.94 3.75
N GLY A 17 9.50 4.82 2.99
CA GLY A 17 8.64 3.64 2.91
C GLY A 17 9.24 2.46 2.15
N GLY A 18 10.46 2.60 1.62
CA GLY A 18 11.19 1.57 0.90
C GLY A 18 12.51 2.11 0.35
N VAL A 19 13.40 1.22 -0.10
CA VAL A 19 14.60 1.59 -0.87
C VAL A 19 14.13 2.17 -2.20
N THR A 20 14.36 3.46 -2.41
CA THR A 20 14.03 4.11 -3.67
C THR A 20 15.11 3.83 -4.71
N PHE A 21 14.79 3.98 -6.00
CA PHE A 21 15.79 3.91 -7.06
C PHE A 21 16.91 4.95 -6.86
N GLY A 22 16.56 6.13 -6.33
CA GLY A 22 17.53 7.16 -5.96
C GLY A 22 18.53 6.67 -4.93
N ASP A 23 18.07 5.98 -3.89
CA ASP A 23 18.95 5.41 -2.85
C ASP A 23 19.92 4.38 -3.43
N VAL A 24 19.46 3.54 -4.36
CA VAL A 24 20.32 2.55 -5.04
C VAL A 24 21.40 3.24 -5.89
N VAL A 25 21.03 4.29 -6.62
CA VAL A 25 21.99 5.05 -7.43
C VAL A 25 23.02 5.75 -6.54
N VAL A 26 22.59 6.36 -5.43
CA VAL A 26 23.49 6.99 -4.45
C VAL A 26 24.43 5.96 -3.85
N ILE A 27 23.94 4.80 -3.41
CA ILE A 27 24.78 3.72 -2.88
C ILE A 27 25.78 3.21 -3.93
N ALA A 28 25.36 3.04 -5.18
CA ALA A 28 26.24 2.60 -6.24
C ALA A 28 27.34 3.63 -6.55
N LEU A 29 26.99 4.92 -6.56
CA LEU A 29 27.95 6.02 -6.71
C LEU A 29 28.90 6.08 -5.52
N ASP A 30 28.40 5.97 -4.30
CA ASP A 30 29.21 5.92 -3.07
C ASP A 30 30.21 4.77 -3.11
N ILE A 31 29.80 3.56 -3.52
CA ILE A 31 30.72 2.42 -3.66
C ILE A 31 31.79 2.68 -4.72
N PHE A 32 31.42 3.26 -5.85
CA PHE A 32 32.39 3.55 -6.92
C PHE A 32 33.38 4.64 -6.49
N LEU A 33 32.88 5.72 -5.86
CA LEU A 33 33.69 6.76 -5.25
C LEU A 33 34.61 6.17 -4.19
N LEU A 34 34.10 5.31 -3.31
CA LEU A 34 34.86 4.65 -2.26
C LEU A 34 36.03 3.85 -2.82
N ILE A 35 35.82 3.03 -3.86
CA ILE A 35 36.91 2.23 -4.44
C ILE A 35 37.99 3.15 -5.01
N PHE A 36 37.58 4.20 -5.71
CA PHE A 36 38.49 5.17 -6.29
C PHE A 36 39.26 5.96 -5.23
N THR A 37 38.57 6.49 -4.22
CA THR A 37 39.18 7.26 -3.12
C THR A 37 40.04 6.37 -2.24
N THR A 38 39.62 5.13 -1.96
CA THR A 38 40.41 4.15 -1.19
C THR A 38 41.77 3.92 -1.84
N PHE A 39 41.83 3.70 -3.16
CA PHE A 39 43.10 3.51 -3.85
C PHE A 39 44.00 4.75 -3.75
N ARG A 40 43.40 5.93 -3.89
CA ARG A 40 44.10 7.23 -3.86
C ARG A 40 44.60 7.61 -2.45
N SER A 41 43.72 7.50 -1.47
CA SER A 41 43.99 7.68 -0.04
C SER A 41 45.07 6.70 0.43
N TYR A 42 45.02 5.44 -0.02
CA TYR A 42 46.02 4.44 0.33
C TYR A 42 47.42 4.82 -0.17
N ASP A 43 47.57 5.22 -1.43
CA ASP A 43 48.87 5.65 -1.97
C ASP A 43 49.43 6.89 -1.26
N LEU A 44 48.57 7.86 -0.92
CA LEU A 44 48.98 9.04 -0.17
C LEU A 44 49.38 8.69 1.28
N LEU A 45 48.60 7.87 1.97
CA LEU A 45 48.85 7.50 3.36
C LEU A 45 50.11 6.63 3.50
N ILE A 46 50.31 5.64 2.63
CA ILE A 46 51.49 4.75 2.71
C ILE A 46 52.80 5.51 2.44
N ARG A 47 52.75 6.58 1.64
CA ARG A 47 53.91 7.45 1.37
C ARG A 47 54.16 8.49 2.45
N SER A 48 53.11 8.89 3.15
CA SER A 48 53.20 9.93 4.20
C SER A 48 53.62 9.36 5.54
N VAL A 49 53.43 8.06 5.77
CA VAL A 49 53.73 7.37 7.02
C VAL A 49 55.13 6.73 6.96
N PRO A 50 55.95 6.79 8.04
CA PRO A 50 57.24 6.13 8.08
C PRO A 50 57.15 4.61 7.84
N THR A 51 58.22 4.02 7.29
CA THR A 51 58.33 2.57 7.13
C THR A 51 58.18 1.84 8.48
N GLY A 52 57.40 0.77 8.51
CA GLY A 52 57.03 0.03 9.73
C GLY A 52 55.78 0.54 10.46
N TRP A 53 55.17 1.64 9.99
CA TRP A 53 53.93 2.20 10.55
C TRP A 53 52.74 2.04 9.59
N GLU A 54 52.82 1.13 8.62
CA GLU A 54 51.81 0.91 7.59
C GLU A 54 50.42 0.61 8.18
N LEU A 55 50.38 0.05 9.41
CA LEU A 55 49.14 -0.19 10.13
C LEU A 55 48.33 1.09 10.41
N MET A 56 49.02 2.22 10.69
CA MET A 56 48.36 3.51 10.88
C MET A 56 47.73 4.03 9.59
N ALA A 57 48.32 3.73 8.43
CA ALA A 57 47.73 4.06 7.14
C ALA A 57 46.40 3.32 6.94
N TYR A 58 46.31 2.04 7.33
CA TYR A 58 45.04 1.30 7.26
C TYR A 58 43.97 1.85 8.22
N PHE A 59 44.34 2.28 9.43
CA PHE A 59 43.39 2.92 10.35
C PHE A 59 42.93 4.28 9.85
N GLY A 60 43.83 5.07 9.24
CA GLY A 60 43.48 6.33 8.60
C GLY A 60 42.52 6.13 7.43
N LEU A 61 42.79 5.12 6.60
CA LEU A 61 41.93 4.72 5.48
C LEU A 61 40.53 4.30 5.96
N LEU A 62 40.47 3.45 6.99
CA LEU A 62 39.20 3.02 7.59
C LEU A 62 38.43 4.20 8.19
N GLY A 63 39.13 5.13 8.85
CA GLY A 63 38.52 6.31 9.46
C GLY A 63 37.98 7.32 8.45
N LEU A 64 38.62 7.44 7.28
CA LEU A 64 38.25 8.40 6.24
C LEU A 64 37.22 7.81 5.27
N ASP A 65 37.60 6.75 4.56
CA ASP A 65 36.76 6.12 3.54
C ASP A 65 35.66 5.26 4.19
N GLY A 66 36.00 4.49 5.24
CA GLY A 66 35.02 3.71 5.99
C GLY A 66 34.05 4.57 6.80
N GLY A 67 34.50 5.74 7.28
CA GLY A 67 33.66 6.75 7.92
C GLY A 67 32.55 7.22 6.98
N MET A 68 32.89 7.62 5.75
CA MET A 68 31.91 8.10 4.77
C MET A 68 30.80 7.07 4.54
N VAL A 69 31.16 5.80 4.32
CA VAL A 69 30.19 4.72 4.07
C VAL A 69 29.32 4.47 5.29
N ALA A 70 29.94 4.45 6.47
CA ALA A 70 29.21 4.24 7.71
C ALA A 70 28.19 5.38 7.94
N TRP A 71 28.57 6.63 7.68
CA TRP A 71 27.68 7.78 7.82
C TRP A 71 26.64 7.87 6.71
N SER A 72 26.95 7.51 5.46
CA SER A 72 25.95 7.49 4.39
C SER A 72 24.90 6.40 4.64
N LEU A 73 25.31 5.21 5.08
CA LEU A 73 24.38 4.16 5.51
C LEU A 73 23.57 4.58 6.74
N ALA A 74 24.20 5.23 7.73
CA ALA A 74 23.51 5.74 8.91
C ALA A 74 22.52 6.85 8.57
N TRP A 75 22.80 7.65 7.54
CA TRP A 75 21.88 8.67 7.03
C TRP A 75 20.68 8.02 6.32
N ILE A 76 20.94 7.12 5.35
CA ILE A 76 19.90 6.46 4.55
C ILE A 76 19.01 5.54 5.41
N PHE A 77 19.60 4.75 6.31
CA PHE A 77 18.88 3.70 7.04
C PHE A 77 18.71 3.98 8.55
N GLY A 78 19.58 4.79 9.14
CA GLY A 78 19.65 5.01 10.58
C GLY A 78 18.90 6.26 11.06
N SER A 79 18.64 7.21 10.18
CA SER A 79 18.00 8.46 10.52
C SER A 79 16.51 8.27 10.85
N THR A 80 16.14 8.76 12.02
CA THR A 80 14.90 8.39 12.71
C THR A 80 14.41 9.50 13.63
N THR A 81 15.32 10.39 14.00
CA THR A 81 15.02 11.72 14.51
C THR A 81 15.67 12.73 13.56
N LYS A 82 15.04 13.88 13.40
CA LYS A 82 15.53 14.95 12.53
C LYS A 82 16.94 15.44 12.92
N GLU A 83 17.25 15.37 14.22
CA GLU A 83 18.57 15.70 14.77
C GLU A 83 19.62 14.66 14.37
N GLN A 84 19.28 13.37 14.42
CA GLN A 84 20.16 12.31 13.91
C GLN A 84 20.36 12.41 12.41
N ASP A 85 19.33 12.80 11.65
CA ASP A 85 19.41 13.03 10.20
C ASP A 85 20.44 14.10 9.85
N TRP A 86 20.37 15.23 10.54
CA TRP A 86 21.29 16.34 10.35
C TRP A 86 22.71 15.99 10.79
N LEU A 87 22.86 15.22 11.88
CA LEU A 87 24.17 14.79 12.34
C LEU A 87 24.82 13.79 11.38
N THR A 88 24.09 12.78 10.92
CA THR A 88 24.63 11.79 9.96
C THR A 88 24.92 12.43 8.61
N PHE A 89 24.05 13.32 8.12
CA PHE A 89 24.30 14.12 6.92
C PHE A 89 25.51 15.04 7.07
N GLY A 90 25.62 15.74 8.21
CA GLY A 90 26.74 16.63 8.49
C GLY A 90 28.08 15.89 8.55
N MET A 91 28.11 14.72 9.20
CA MET A 91 29.32 13.88 9.25
C MET A 91 29.68 13.31 7.88
N TRP A 92 28.70 12.85 7.10
CA TRP A 92 28.92 12.44 5.72
C TRP A 92 29.53 13.58 4.88
N LEU A 93 29.07 14.83 5.07
CA LEU A 93 29.61 15.99 4.37
C LEU A 93 31.06 16.31 4.80
N VAL A 94 31.38 16.17 6.09
CA VAL A 94 32.76 16.31 6.60
C VAL A 94 33.67 15.28 5.95
N ASP A 95 33.22 14.04 5.79
CA ASP A 95 34.00 12.98 5.16
C ASP A 95 34.15 13.17 3.66
N ALA A 96 33.08 13.59 2.99
CA ALA A 96 33.14 13.99 1.58
C ALA A 96 34.15 15.12 1.36
N ALA A 97 34.21 16.10 2.27
CA ALA A 97 35.22 17.16 2.24
C ALA A 97 36.63 16.62 2.49
N GLY A 98 36.79 15.65 3.41
CA GLY A 98 38.05 14.95 3.66
C GLY A 98 38.57 14.21 2.42
N MET A 99 37.71 13.41 1.77
CA MET A 99 38.06 12.72 0.52
C MET A 99 38.40 13.71 -0.60
N PHE A 100 37.65 14.82 -0.70
CA PHE A 100 37.95 15.87 -1.68
C PHE A 100 39.33 16.48 -1.42
N LEU A 101 39.66 16.80 -0.16
CA LEU A 101 40.98 17.30 0.23
C LEU A 101 42.09 16.30 -0.09
N THR A 102 41.88 15.01 0.15
CA THR A 102 42.84 13.96 -0.23
C THR A 102 43.05 13.91 -1.75
N GLY A 103 41.97 14.03 -2.52
CA GLY A 103 42.02 14.10 -3.98
C GLY A 103 42.77 15.33 -4.51
N VAL A 104 42.60 16.48 -3.87
CA VAL A 104 43.38 17.69 -4.15
C VAL A 104 44.85 17.48 -3.79
N ALA A 105 45.14 16.99 -2.58
CA ALA A 105 46.50 16.75 -2.11
C ALA A 105 47.27 15.80 -3.03
N ASP A 106 46.63 14.71 -3.46
CA ASP A 106 47.21 13.76 -4.40
C ASP A 106 47.41 14.38 -5.80
N THR A 107 46.46 15.16 -6.31
CA THR A 107 46.63 15.87 -7.58
C THR A 107 47.81 16.85 -7.53
N LEU A 108 47.99 17.54 -6.39
CA LEU A 108 49.11 18.44 -6.16
C LEU A 108 50.44 17.68 -6.06
N LEU A 109 50.45 16.48 -5.47
CA LEU A 109 51.65 15.66 -5.32
C LEU A 109 52.21 15.18 -6.67
N TYR A 110 51.34 14.92 -7.65
CA TYR A 110 51.72 14.40 -8.96
C TYR A 110 51.84 15.47 -10.07
N ALA A 111 51.71 16.76 -9.76
CA ALA A 111 51.80 17.83 -10.75
C ALA A 111 53.26 17.99 -11.27
N PRO A 112 53.59 17.61 -12.52
CA PRO A 112 54.99 17.37 -12.90
C PRO A 112 55.87 18.64 -13.11
N ASN A 113 55.29 19.85 -13.12
CA ASN A 113 55.96 21.03 -13.73
C ASN A 113 55.64 22.39 -13.07
N MET A 114 55.15 22.44 -11.83
CA MET A 114 54.83 23.75 -11.22
C MET A 114 56.06 24.37 -10.55
N GLN A 115 56.52 25.51 -11.08
CA GLN A 115 57.61 26.33 -10.52
C GLN A 115 57.38 26.78 -9.05
N ASN A 116 56.17 26.58 -8.51
CA ASN A 116 55.80 26.84 -7.12
C ASN A 116 55.79 25.58 -6.23
N ALA A 117 56.68 24.61 -6.52
CA ALA A 117 56.76 23.34 -5.79
C ALA A 117 56.83 23.49 -4.27
N GLN A 118 57.44 24.58 -3.78
CA GLN A 118 57.61 24.82 -2.35
C GLN A 118 56.30 25.24 -1.65
N ALA A 119 55.50 26.12 -2.25
CA ALA A 119 54.20 26.52 -1.69
C ALA A 119 53.18 25.36 -1.72
N MET A 120 53.27 24.48 -2.72
CA MET A 120 52.45 23.27 -2.80
C MET A 120 52.86 22.24 -1.76
N HIS A 121 54.17 22.05 -1.53
CA HIS A 121 54.68 21.16 -0.49
C HIS A 121 54.18 21.56 0.90
N ASP A 122 54.21 22.85 1.24
CA ASP A 122 53.72 23.35 2.52
C ASP A 122 52.21 23.10 2.67
N THR A 123 51.44 23.29 1.60
CA THR A 123 49.99 23.02 1.60
C THR A 123 49.68 21.53 1.80
N ILE A 124 50.39 20.65 1.08
CA ILE A 124 50.24 19.19 1.21
C ILE A 124 50.59 18.75 2.64
N MET A 125 51.69 19.27 3.19
CA MET A 125 52.09 19.00 4.58
C MET A 125 51.02 19.44 5.57
N VAL A 126 50.45 20.64 5.43
CA VAL A 126 49.40 21.10 6.33
C VAL A 126 48.15 20.20 6.26
N ILE A 127 47.74 19.81 5.05
CA ILE A 127 46.59 18.92 4.86
C ILE A 127 46.86 17.55 5.49
N ALA A 128 48.02 16.94 5.17
CA ALA A 128 48.36 15.60 5.61
C ALA A 128 48.56 15.51 7.14
N TRP A 129 49.22 16.49 7.75
CA TRP A 129 49.59 16.44 9.17
C TRP A 129 48.52 16.98 10.12
N TYR A 130 47.64 17.88 9.66
CA TYR A 130 46.64 18.51 10.53
C TYR A 130 45.21 18.22 10.08
N ALA A 131 44.88 18.45 8.81
CA ALA A 131 43.50 18.32 8.35
C ALA A 131 43.01 16.86 8.43
N LEU A 132 43.78 15.91 7.89
CA LEU A 132 43.38 14.49 7.89
C LEU A 132 43.23 13.91 9.32
N PRO A 133 44.18 14.09 10.26
CA PRO A 133 44.01 13.58 11.61
C PRO A 133 42.83 14.20 12.36
N ILE A 134 42.54 15.49 12.15
CA ILE A 134 41.39 16.16 12.76
C ILE A 134 40.08 15.54 12.25
N ILE A 135 39.96 15.33 10.94
CA ILE A 135 38.77 14.70 10.33
C ILE A 135 38.57 13.29 10.90
N ILE A 136 39.65 12.47 10.93
CA ILE A 136 39.60 11.12 11.49
C ILE A 136 39.18 11.14 12.97
N ALA A 137 39.72 12.07 13.77
CA ALA A 137 39.38 12.19 15.19
C ALA A 137 37.91 12.62 15.40
N VAL A 138 37.43 13.57 14.60
CA VAL A 138 36.03 14.01 14.62
C VAL A 138 35.10 12.86 14.23
N ASN A 139 35.47 12.05 13.23
CA ASN A 139 34.73 10.86 12.85
C ASN A 139 34.63 9.82 13.95
N ALA A 140 35.77 9.48 14.55
CA ALA A 140 35.80 8.52 15.65
C ALA A 140 34.96 9.01 16.84
N LEU A 141 35.08 10.29 17.20
CA LEU A 141 34.31 10.89 18.28
C LEU A 141 32.80 10.90 17.98
N ALA A 142 32.42 11.29 16.77
CA ALA A 142 31.02 11.29 16.34
C ALA A 142 30.43 9.87 16.36
N GLY A 143 31.20 8.85 15.95
CA GLY A 143 30.76 7.45 16.02
C GLY A 143 30.46 7.02 17.46
N VAL A 144 31.31 7.40 18.41
CA VAL A 144 31.09 7.17 19.84
C VAL A 144 29.83 7.87 20.33
N VAL A 145 29.67 9.17 20.03
CA VAL A 145 28.50 9.97 20.41
C VAL A 145 27.22 9.37 19.82
N TYR A 146 27.25 9.00 18.54
CA TYR A 146 26.12 8.40 17.84
C TYR A 146 25.68 7.09 18.51
N HIS A 147 26.63 6.25 18.92
CA HIS A 147 26.32 5.00 19.61
C HIS A 147 25.60 5.25 20.95
N PHE A 148 26.10 6.20 21.76
CA PHE A 148 25.45 6.56 23.03
C PHE A 148 24.06 7.19 22.87
N VAL A 149 23.80 7.90 21.77
CA VAL A 149 22.49 8.51 21.48
C VAL A 149 21.50 7.49 20.87
N SER A 150 22.01 6.47 20.18
CA SER A 150 21.19 5.50 19.43
C SER A 150 20.42 4.52 20.33
N ASP A 151 21.01 4.02 21.41
CA ASP A 151 20.47 2.90 22.20
C ASP A 151 19.09 3.18 22.82
N GLY A 152 18.87 4.38 23.36
CA GLY A 152 17.60 4.75 23.98
C GLY A 152 16.43 4.87 22.99
N THR A 153 16.73 5.09 21.70
CA THR A 153 15.72 5.29 20.66
C THR A 153 15.37 4.01 19.92
N ARG A 154 16.29 3.03 19.84
CA ARG A 154 16.05 1.73 19.20
C ARG A 154 14.92 0.93 19.88
N ILE A 155 14.90 0.92 21.20
CA ILE A 155 13.91 0.19 22.01
C ILE A 155 12.49 0.74 21.77
N ARG A 156 12.31 2.06 21.81
CA ARG A 156 11.00 2.70 21.56
C ARG A 156 10.49 2.46 20.14
N ARG A 157 11.39 2.18 19.18
CA ARG A 157 11.03 1.90 17.77
C ARG A 157 10.53 0.49 17.57
N GLU A 158 11.16 -0.49 18.21
CA GLU A 158 10.64 -1.86 18.22
C GLU A 158 9.25 -1.90 18.84
N GLU A 159 9.01 -1.14 19.90
CA GLU A 159 7.68 -1.00 20.50
C GLU A 159 6.67 -0.36 19.55
N ARG A 160 7.02 0.73 18.86
CA ARG A 160 6.13 1.35 17.86
C ARG A 160 5.84 0.42 16.67
N ARG A 161 6.82 -0.34 16.19
CA ARG A 161 6.64 -1.32 15.12
C ARG A 161 5.74 -2.47 15.57
N LYS A 162 5.97 -3.01 16.77
CA LYS A 162 5.10 -4.04 17.37
C LYS A 162 3.67 -3.53 17.57
N LYS A 163 3.50 -2.28 18.04
CA LYS A 163 2.18 -1.67 18.21
C LYS A 163 1.44 -1.49 16.88
N LYS A 164 2.09 -0.94 15.85
CA LYS A 164 1.49 -0.80 14.51
C LYS A 164 1.15 -2.16 13.89
N ALA A 165 2.01 -3.16 14.05
CA ALA A 165 1.75 -4.52 13.58
C ALA A 165 0.53 -5.13 14.29
N LEU A 166 0.42 -4.94 15.61
CA LEU A 166 -0.73 -5.38 16.40
C LEU A 166 -2.02 -4.66 15.99
N GLU A 167 -1.97 -3.34 15.78
CA GLU A 167 -3.12 -2.57 15.29
C GLU A 167 -3.57 -3.03 13.90
N ARG A 168 -2.63 -3.31 12.99
CA ARG A 168 -2.95 -3.86 11.65
C ARG A 168 -3.62 -5.22 11.76
N GLN A 169 -3.12 -6.09 12.65
CA GLN A 169 -3.71 -7.39 12.91
C GLN A 169 -5.11 -7.28 13.52
N ARG A 170 -5.33 -6.33 14.43
CA ARG A 170 -6.66 -6.05 15.00
C ARG A 170 -7.66 -5.60 13.94
N ARG A 171 -7.26 -4.70 13.03
CA ARG A 171 -8.13 -4.26 11.92
C ARG A 171 -8.50 -5.41 10.98
N LEU A 172 -7.54 -6.29 10.66
CA LEU A 172 -7.82 -7.47 9.83
C LEU A 172 -8.78 -8.44 10.53
N ASN A 173 -8.60 -8.68 11.83
CA ASN A 173 -9.51 -9.51 12.61
C ASN A 173 -10.91 -8.90 12.69
N GLU A 174 -11.03 -7.57 12.83
CA GLU A 174 -12.33 -6.88 12.85
C GLU A 174 -13.07 -6.99 11.52
N ILE A 175 -12.36 -6.83 10.40
CA ILE A 175 -12.93 -7.02 9.06
C ILE A 175 -13.39 -8.47 8.86
N ALA A 176 -12.60 -9.45 9.29
CA ALA A 176 -12.99 -10.86 9.21
C ALA A 176 -14.26 -11.16 10.04
N LEU A 177 -14.35 -10.58 11.25
CA LEU A 177 -15.53 -10.72 12.11
C LEU A 177 -16.77 -10.05 11.52
N GLN A 178 -16.62 -8.92 10.83
CA GLN A 178 -17.73 -8.27 10.13
C GLN A 178 -18.22 -9.13 8.96
N ASP A 179 -17.32 -9.67 8.15
CA ASP A 179 -17.66 -10.56 7.04
C ASP A 179 -18.42 -11.83 7.51
N GLU A 180 -18.01 -12.42 8.64
CA GLU A 180 -18.75 -13.53 9.24
C GLU A 180 -20.16 -13.13 9.71
N ARG A 181 -20.32 -11.94 10.29
CA ARG A 181 -21.63 -11.42 10.73
C ARG A 181 -22.55 -11.17 9.54
N ASP A 182 -22.04 -10.58 8.48
CA ASP A 182 -22.82 -10.29 7.28
C ASP A 182 -23.30 -11.57 6.60
N LYS A 183 -22.44 -12.60 6.52
CA LYS A 183 -22.82 -13.95 6.05
C LYS A 183 -23.90 -14.58 6.92
N ALA A 184 -23.79 -14.46 8.25
CA ALA A 184 -24.79 -14.99 9.17
C ALA A 184 -26.15 -14.28 9.03
N ASN A 185 -26.14 -12.95 8.86
CA ASN A 185 -27.35 -12.16 8.62
C ASN A 185 -28.00 -12.53 7.28
N PHE A 186 -27.21 -12.64 6.21
CA PHE A 186 -27.70 -13.08 4.91
C PHE A 186 -28.35 -14.47 4.97
N ALA A 187 -27.73 -15.41 5.69
CA ALA A 187 -28.32 -16.74 5.90
C ALA A 187 -29.64 -16.69 6.68
N ARG A 188 -29.75 -15.82 7.68
CA ARG A 188 -31.01 -15.61 8.43
C ARG A 188 -32.11 -15.03 7.55
N ASP A 189 -31.78 -14.03 6.75
CA ASP A 189 -32.74 -13.38 5.85
C ASP A 189 -33.25 -14.36 4.78
N ALA A 190 -32.37 -15.18 4.21
CA ALA A 190 -32.75 -16.26 3.30
C ALA A 190 -33.72 -17.28 3.94
N VAL A 191 -33.48 -17.64 5.21
CA VAL A 191 -34.39 -18.52 5.96
C VAL A 191 -35.74 -17.84 6.24
N MET A 192 -35.74 -16.55 6.58
CA MET A 192 -36.98 -15.79 6.79
C MET A 192 -37.81 -15.66 5.50
N GLN A 193 -37.16 -15.38 4.36
CA GLN A 193 -37.84 -15.36 3.06
C GLN A 193 -38.48 -16.70 2.72
N ARG A 194 -37.77 -17.81 2.95
CA ARG A 194 -38.35 -19.16 2.76
C ARG A 194 -39.56 -19.39 3.67
N ARG A 195 -39.52 -18.97 4.93
CA ARG A 195 -40.67 -19.08 5.83
C ARG A 195 -41.87 -18.24 5.37
N MET A 196 -41.62 -17.03 4.86
CA MET A 196 -42.69 -16.18 4.31
C MET A 196 -43.32 -16.82 3.07
N LEU A 197 -42.50 -17.36 2.17
CA LEU A 197 -43.00 -18.08 0.99
C LEU A 197 -43.86 -19.28 1.38
N VAL A 198 -43.42 -20.10 2.34
CA VAL A 198 -44.20 -21.26 2.81
C VAL A 198 -45.55 -20.83 3.38
N LYS A 199 -45.61 -19.75 4.17
CA LYS A 199 -46.88 -19.21 4.68
C LYS A 199 -47.80 -18.74 3.54
N LEU A 200 -47.23 -18.07 2.55
CA LEU A 200 -47.99 -17.55 1.40
C LEU A 200 -48.57 -18.71 0.57
N TYR A 201 -47.81 -19.80 0.38
CA TYR A 201 -48.34 -21.01 -0.26
C TYR A 201 -49.46 -21.67 0.54
N ASP A 202 -49.36 -21.71 1.88
CA ASP A 202 -50.41 -22.27 2.75
C ASP A 202 -51.71 -21.45 2.65
N GLU A 203 -51.62 -20.12 2.65
CA GLU A 203 -52.77 -19.23 2.44
C GLU A 203 -53.41 -19.41 1.05
N VAL A 204 -52.59 -19.53 -0.01
CA VAL A 204 -53.09 -19.80 -1.37
C VAL A 204 -53.79 -21.15 -1.44
N ALA A 205 -53.22 -22.20 -0.83
CA ALA A 205 -53.84 -23.52 -0.79
C ALA A 205 -55.19 -23.48 -0.04
N ARG A 206 -55.28 -22.71 1.04
CA ARG A 206 -56.52 -22.52 1.80
C ARG A 206 -57.59 -21.80 0.97
N LEU A 207 -57.23 -20.72 0.28
CA LEU A 207 -58.14 -19.99 -0.60
C LEU A 207 -58.64 -20.87 -1.77
N ALA A 208 -57.76 -21.68 -2.36
CA ALA A 208 -58.14 -22.62 -3.41
C ALA A 208 -59.14 -23.68 -2.90
N ALA A 209 -58.95 -24.19 -1.68
CA ALA A 209 -59.89 -25.11 -1.06
C ALA A 209 -61.25 -24.45 -0.76
N GLU A 210 -61.25 -23.19 -0.29
CA GLU A 210 -62.46 -22.40 -0.06
C GLU A 210 -63.24 -22.16 -1.38
N GLN A 211 -62.54 -21.85 -2.48
CA GLN A 211 -63.13 -21.70 -3.81
C GLN A 211 -63.75 -23.00 -4.32
N ALA A 212 -63.05 -24.13 -4.19
CA ALA A 212 -63.58 -25.43 -4.61
C ALA A 212 -64.89 -25.80 -3.87
N LEU A 213 -64.97 -25.52 -2.57
CA LEU A 213 -66.20 -25.70 -1.79
C LEU A 213 -67.33 -24.77 -2.24
N ALA A 214 -67.01 -23.51 -2.57
CA ALA A 214 -67.98 -22.56 -3.09
C ALA A 214 -68.53 -22.98 -4.45
N GLU A 215 -67.68 -23.46 -5.36
CA GLU A 215 -68.07 -24.02 -6.65
C GLU A 215 -69.01 -25.23 -6.49
N GLU A 216 -68.69 -26.15 -5.59
CA GLU A 216 -69.53 -27.32 -5.31
C GLU A 216 -70.92 -26.91 -4.79
N GLN A 217 -71.00 -25.90 -3.90
CA GLN A 217 -72.28 -25.37 -3.42
C GLN A 217 -73.10 -24.72 -4.53
N ILE A 218 -72.45 -23.98 -5.44
CA ILE A 218 -73.10 -23.36 -6.60
C ILE A 218 -73.65 -24.46 -7.52
N LEU A 219 -72.84 -25.47 -7.85
CA LEU A 219 -73.25 -26.59 -8.69
C LEU A 219 -74.42 -27.38 -8.05
N ARG A 220 -74.38 -27.60 -6.74
CA ARG A 220 -75.48 -28.27 -6.01
C ARG A 220 -76.77 -27.44 -6.07
N ARG A 221 -76.70 -26.13 -5.83
CA ARG A 221 -77.87 -25.24 -5.98
C ARG A 221 -78.41 -25.23 -7.40
N LEU A 222 -77.52 -25.20 -8.41
CA LEU A 222 -77.93 -25.26 -9.81
C LEU A 222 -78.64 -26.58 -10.14
N SER A 223 -78.25 -27.70 -9.52
CA SER A 223 -78.91 -29.01 -9.70
C SER A 223 -80.30 -29.10 -9.04
N GLU A 224 -80.56 -28.29 -8.01
CA GLU A 224 -81.84 -28.27 -7.29
C GLU A 224 -82.91 -27.39 -7.97
N VAL A 225 -82.53 -26.53 -8.92
CA VAL A 225 -83.48 -25.73 -9.69
C VAL A 225 -84.21 -26.64 -10.68
N PRO A 226 -85.54 -26.88 -10.52
CA PRO A 226 -86.27 -27.75 -11.44
C PRO A 226 -86.31 -27.08 -12.82
N LEU A 227 -85.67 -27.73 -13.80
CA LEU A 227 -85.76 -27.40 -15.23
C LEU A 227 -87.19 -27.64 -15.74
N LYS A 228 -88.13 -26.80 -15.31
CA LYS A 228 -89.46 -26.70 -15.92
C LYS A 228 -89.42 -25.60 -16.98
N GLY A 229 -89.17 -26.02 -18.22
CA GLY A 229 -89.44 -25.25 -19.43
C GLY A 229 -88.19 -24.77 -20.15
N ASN A 230 -88.07 -25.18 -21.42
CA ASN A 230 -87.40 -24.56 -22.57
C ASN A 230 -86.47 -23.36 -22.31
N LEU A 231 -85.45 -23.50 -21.46
CA LEU A 231 -84.44 -22.46 -21.24
C LEU A 231 -83.37 -22.43 -22.35
N GLY A 232 -83.31 -23.48 -23.18
CA GLY A 232 -82.38 -23.56 -24.31
C GLY A 232 -82.58 -22.44 -25.34
N ASP A 233 -83.83 -22.02 -25.57
CA ASP A 233 -84.15 -21.03 -26.61
C ASP A 233 -83.97 -19.58 -26.13
N ALA A 234 -84.16 -19.29 -24.83
CA ALA A 234 -84.12 -17.92 -24.31
C ALA A 234 -82.70 -17.39 -24.00
N VAL A 235 -81.72 -18.29 -23.78
CA VAL A 235 -80.33 -17.87 -23.50
C VAL A 235 -79.55 -17.62 -24.80
N LEU A 236 -79.88 -18.35 -25.88
CA LEU A 236 -79.30 -18.13 -27.22
C LEU A 236 -79.72 -16.79 -27.83
N GLU A 237 -80.86 -16.21 -27.44
CA GLU A 237 -81.32 -14.91 -27.95
C GLU A 237 -80.65 -13.71 -27.22
N ARG A 238 -80.18 -13.90 -25.98
CA ARG A 238 -79.64 -12.80 -25.15
C ARG A 238 -78.12 -12.69 -25.17
N ILE A 239 -77.41 -13.76 -25.50
CA ILE A 239 -75.98 -13.71 -25.81
C ILE A 239 -75.91 -13.49 -27.31
N GLY A 240 -75.84 -12.22 -27.74
CA GLY A 240 -75.59 -11.84 -29.12
C GLY A 240 -74.21 -12.32 -29.58
N VAL A 241 -74.08 -13.63 -29.83
CA VAL A 241 -72.95 -14.23 -30.52
C VAL A 241 -73.10 -13.82 -31.98
N GLN A 242 -72.49 -12.69 -32.34
CA GLN A 242 -72.15 -12.44 -33.73
C GLN A 242 -71.17 -13.53 -34.16
N GLU A 243 -71.63 -14.42 -35.03
CA GLU A 243 -70.78 -15.16 -35.96
C GLU A 243 -69.99 -14.13 -36.78
N ASN A 244 -68.82 -13.72 -36.28
CA ASN A 244 -67.81 -13.08 -37.11
C ASN A 244 -66.95 -14.18 -37.71
N GLY A 245 -66.98 -14.22 -39.04
CA GLY A 245 -66.40 -15.24 -39.88
C GLY A 245 -64.92 -15.52 -39.61
N GLU A 246 -64.62 -16.82 -39.69
CA GLU A 246 -63.67 -17.37 -40.64
C GLU A 246 -62.56 -16.42 -41.11
N GLN A 247 -61.47 -16.35 -40.33
CA GLN A 247 -60.13 -16.14 -40.88
C GLN A 247 -59.25 -17.31 -40.47
N ALA A 248 -59.01 -18.18 -41.45
CA ALA A 248 -57.98 -19.19 -41.42
C ALA A 248 -56.61 -18.53 -41.22
N ALA A 249 -56.02 -18.72 -40.05
CA ALA A 249 -54.61 -18.49 -39.81
C ALA A 249 -53.98 -19.78 -39.27
N ASP A 250 -53.24 -20.40 -40.18
CA ASP A 250 -52.24 -21.44 -40.02
C ASP A 250 -51.61 -21.53 -38.62
N GLN A 251 -52.02 -22.55 -37.85
CA GLN A 251 -51.38 -22.96 -36.60
C GLN A 251 -50.25 -23.93 -36.91
N SER A 252 -49.04 -23.38 -37.11
CA SER A 252 -47.82 -24.14 -36.89
C SER A 252 -47.67 -24.40 -35.39
N THR A 253 -47.72 -25.68 -35.02
CA THR A 253 -47.52 -26.17 -33.66
C THR A 253 -46.13 -25.79 -33.17
N PRO A 254 -45.94 -24.98 -32.12
CA PRO A 254 -44.62 -24.79 -31.54
C PRO A 254 -44.27 -26.03 -30.72
N ALA A 255 -43.21 -26.71 -31.13
CA ALA A 255 -42.58 -27.80 -30.40
C ALA A 255 -42.31 -27.44 -28.93
N PRO A 256 -42.30 -28.42 -28.01
CA PRO A 256 -42.02 -28.19 -26.59
C PRO A 256 -40.69 -27.45 -26.45
N ARG A 257 -40.75 -26.21 -25.93
CA ARG A 257 -39.56 -25.46 -25.54
C ARG A 257 -38.88 -26.26 -24.43
N THR A 258 -37.77 -26.91 -24.79
CA THR A 258 -36.73 -27.26 -23.84
C THR A 258 -36.36 -26.00 -23.08
N VAL A 259 -36.67 -25.98 -21.79
CA VAL A 259 -36.22 -24.94 -20.87
C VAL A 259 -34.70 -25.03 -20.86
N GLU A 260 -34.04 -24.16 -21.62
CA GLU A 260 -32.60 -23.99 -21.51
C GLU A 260 -32.29 -23.61 -20.06
N PRO A 261 -31.27 -24.24 -19.44
CA PRO A 261 -30.82 -23.81 -18.12
C PRO A 261 -30.45 -22.34 -18.21
N VAL A 262 -31.02 -21.54 -17.31
CA VAL A 262 -30.74 -20.12 -17.14
C VAL A 262 -29.25 -19.95 -16.83
N ALA A 263 -28.44 -19.94 -17.87
CA ALA A 263 -27.03 -19.67 -17.85
C ALA A 263 -26.83 -18.15 -18.03
N ASP A 264 -27.43 -17.33 -17.16
CA ASP A 264 -27.10 -15.90 -17.18
C ASP A 264 -27.42 -15.11 -15.91
N VAL A 265 -27.40 -15.75 -14.74
CA VAL A 265 -27.34 -15.03 -13.44
C VAL A 265 -25.88 -14.79 -12.99
N ALA A 266 -24.92 -15.42 -13.65
CA ALA A 266 -23.49 -15.25 -13.33
C ALA A 266 -22.86 -13.99 -13.94
N ASP A 267 -23.34 -13.50 -15.09
CA ASP A 267 -22.77 -12.30 -15.74
C ASP A 267 -23.44 -10.98 -15.29
N ALA A 268 -24.66 -11.01 -14.75
CA ALA A 268 -25.27 -9.84 -14.11
C ALA A 268 -24.59 -9.43 -12.78
N MET A 269 -23.76 -10.30 -12.17
CA MET A 269 -22.98 -9.97 -10.97
C MET A 269 -21.54 -9.49 -11.25
N LYS A 270 -21.10 -9.41 -12.51
CA LYS A 270 -19.77 -8.86 -12.87
C LYS A 270 -19.79 -7.36 -13.16
N GLY A 271 -20.96 -6.76 -13.37
CA GLY A 271 -21.09 -5.36 -13.78
C GLY A 271 -20.92 -4.30 -12.69
N ASP A 272 -20.99 -4.68 -11.40
CA ASP A 272 -21.08 -3.70 -10.30
C ASP A 272 -19.85 -3.67 -9.37
N ARG A 273 -18.66 -3.97 -9.90
CA ARG A 273 -17.38 -3.86 -9.15
C ARG A 273 -16.58 -2.59 -9.44
N ASN A 274 -17.08 -1.68 -10.28
CA ASN A 274 -16.28 -0.54 -10.73
C ASN A 274 -16.73 0.86 -10.25
N ASN A 275 -17.68 0.94 -9.31
CA ASN A 275 -17.91 2.16 -8.54
C ASN A 275 -17.00 2.19 -7.31
N GLY A 276 -15.71 2.34 -7.56
CA GLY A 276 -14.73 2.73 -6.57
C GLY A 276 -15.04 4.15 -6.08
N HIS A 277 -15.90 4.27 -5.08
CA HIS A 277 -15.98 5.46 -4.26
C HIS A 277 -14.63 5.63 -3.55
N HIS A 278 -13.79 6.46 -4.15
CA HIS A 278 -12.64 7.07 -3.51
C HIS A 278 -13.20 8.00 -2.41
N ARG A 279 -13.49 7.44 -1.23
CA ARG A 279 -13.76 8.23 -0.03
C ARG A 279 -12.43 8.78 0.44
N ASP A 280 -12.19 10.04 0.12
CA ASP A 280 -11.19 10.87 0.77
C ASP A 280 -11.51 10.94 2.27
N TYR A 281 -10.74 10.21 3.07
CA TYR A 281 -10.71 10.35 4.52
C TYR A 281 -9.57 11.30 4.88
N THR A 282 -9.71 12.57 4.49
CA THR A 282 -8.69 13.60 4.71
C THR A 282 -9.35 14.86 5.24
N SER A 283 -9.91 14.78 6.44
CA SER A 283 -10.07 15.89 7.40
C SER A 283 -10.86 15.39 8.60
N LEU A 284 -10.14 14.86 9.59
CA LEU A 284 -10.61 14.92 10.97
C LEU A 284 -9.70 15.93 11.64
N ASP A 285 -10.21 17.16 11.68
CA ASP A 285 -9.73 18.22 12.54
C ASP A 285 -9.81 17.71 13.98
N LEU A 286 -8.64 17.63 14.61
CA LEU A 286 -8.50 17.50 16.05
C LEU A 286 -8.38 18.93 16.59
N GLU A 287 -9.48 19.43 17.15
CA GLU A 287 -9.45 20.39 18.26
C GLU A 287 -9.11 19.66 19.57
#